data_AF-A0A2Z6IN79-F1
#
_entry.id   AF-A0A2Z6IN79-F1
#
_cell.length_a   1.000
_cell.length_b   1.000
_cell.length_c   1.000
_cell.angle_alpha   90.00
_cell.angle_beta   90.00
_cell.angle_gamma   90.00
#
_symmetry.space_group_name_H-M   'P 1'
#
loop_
_entity.id
_entity.type
_entity.pdbx_description
1 polymer ?
#
loop_
_entity_poly.entity_id
_entity_poly.type
_entity_poly.pdbx_seq_one_letter_code
_entity_poly.pdbx_strand_id
1 'polypeptide(L)'
;MKTTLDLPDELIREAKLRAVLQGRTLRDLVAEYLRQGMGMAAPKLPTSPPRGSVVELDEGGLPFIRGHADAPALHMSLAELIALEQTAQAEEDARRAGFPV
;
A
#
# COMPACT_ATOMS: atom_id res chain seq x y z
N MET A 1 33.12 9.03 -2.78
CA MET A 1 33.76 9.18 -4.10
C MET A 1 32.88 10.08 -4.97
N LYS A 2 33.44 10.98 -5.79
CA LYS A 2 32.68 11.72 -6.80
C LYS A 2 32.75 10.92 -8.10
N THR A 3 31.60 10.65 -8.69
CA THR A 3 31.47 9.91 -9.94
C THR A 3 30.64 10.73 -10.92
N THR A 4 30.90 10.54 -12.21
CA THR A 4 30.14 11.15 -13.31
C THR A 4 29.37 10.03 -14.01
N LEU A 5 28.08 10.24 -14.23
CA LEU A 5 27.16 9.30 -14.86
C LEU A 5 26.36 10.07 -15.91
N ASP A 6 26.38 9.57 -17.14
CA ASP A 6 25.55 10.10 -18.21
C ASP A 6 24.14 9.52 -18.07
N LEU A 7 23.16 10.40 -17.92
CA LEU A 7 21.75 10.04 -17.76
C LEU A 7 20.94 10.76 -18.84
N PRO A 8 19.90 10.12 -19.41
CA PRO A 8 18.94 10.78 -20.29
C PRO A 8 18.37 12.06 -19.65
N ASP A 9 18.22 13.12 -20.44
CA ASP A 9 17.76 14.43 -19.97
C ASP A 9 16.42 14.37 -19.24
N GLU A 10 15.52 13.51 -19.72
CA GLU A 10 14.22 13.26 -19.11
C GLU A 10 14.34 12.72 -17.67
N LEU A 11 15.29 11.82 -17.39
CA LEU A 11 15.50 11.28 -16.06
C LEU A 11 16.07 12.35 -15.12
N ILE A 12 17.01 13.17 -15.61
CA ILE A 12 17.55 14.28 -14.83
C ILE A 12 16.46 15.31 -14.51
N ARG A 13 15.56 15.60 -15.48
CA ARG A 13 14.44 16.52 -15.28
C ARG A 13 13.48 16.01 -14.21
N GLU A 14 13.05 14.76 -14.30
CA GLU A 14 12.16 14.15 -13.31
C GLU A 14 12.81 14.05 -11.93
N ALA A 15 14.09 13.68 -11.85
CA ALA A 15 14.82 13.62 -10.59
C ALA A 15 14.93 15.00 -9.93
N LYS A 16 15.18 16.07 -10.70
CA LYS A 16 15.17 17.45 -10.20
C LYS A 16 13.80 17.86 -9.68
N LEU A 17 12.73 17.58 -10.43
CA LEU A 17 11.36 17.90 -10.02
C LEU A 17 11.00 17.21 -8.70
N ARG A 18 11.29 15.91 -8.57
CA ARG A 18 11.05 15.15 -7.33
C ARG A 18 11.87 15.65 -6.16
N ALA A 19 13.12 16.04 -6.39
CA ALA A 19 13.97 16.62 -5.35
C ALA A 19 13.37 17.90 -4.78
N VAL A 20 12.86 18.78 -5.65
CA VAL A 20 12.14 20.01 -5.26
C VAL A 20 10.88 19.68 -4.48
N LEU A 21 10.01 18.80 -5.00
CA LEU A 21 8.75 18.43 -4.36
C LEU A 21 8.93 17.80 -2.98
N GLN A 22 10.03 17.06 -2.76
CA GLN A 22 10.33 16.41 -1.49
C GLN A 22 11.17 17.29 -0.55
N GLY A 23 11.60 18.48 -0.98
CA GLY A 23 12.50 19.34 -0.19
C GLY A 23 13.88 18.70 0.06
N ARG A 24 14.39 17.91 -0.89
CA ARG A 24 15.64 17.15 -0.77
C ARG A 24 16.66 17.57 -1.82
N THR A 25 17.93 17.30 -1.59
CA THR A 25 18.96 17.54 -2.61
C THR A 25 18.86 16.47 -3.71
N LEU A 26 19.16 16.85 -4.96
CA LEU A 26 19.21 15.90 -6.08
C LEU A 26 20.21 14.77 -5.83
N ARG A 27 21.35 15.10 -5.19
CA ARG A 27 22.39 14.13 -4.84
C ARG A 27 21.86 13.05 -3.90
N ASP A 28 21.16 13.44 -2.84
CA ASP A 28 20.64 12.48 -1.85
C ASP A 28 19.55 11.60 -2.46
N LEU A 29 18.68 12.19 -3.29
CA LEU A 29 17.63 11.47 -3.99
C LEU A 29 18.21 10.42 -4.97
N VAL A 30 19.18 10.81 -5.80
CA VAL A 30 19.84 9.88 -6.74
C VAL A 30 20.59 8.79 -5.99
N ALA A 31 21.28 9.12 -4.89
CA ALA A 31 21.96 8.11 -4.08
C ALA A 31 20.98 7.10 -3.47
N GLU A 32 19.81 7.54 -3.01
CA GLU A 32 18.76 6.63 -2.52
C GLU A 32 18.23 5.72 -3.64
N TYR A 33 17.93 6.27 -4.81
CA TYR A 33 17.46 5.48 -5.95
C TYR A 33 18.47 4.43 -6.40
N LEU A 34 19.76 4.78 -6.41
CA LEU A 34 20.82 3.80 -6.70
C LEU A 34 20.86 2.69 -5.64
N ARG A 35 20.75 3.02 -4.35
CA ARG A 35 20.67 1.99 -3.30
C ARG A 35 19.44 1.10 -3.45
N GLN A 36 18.28 1.67 -3.78
CA GLN A 36 17.05 0.91 -4.04
C GLN A 36 17.21 -0.03 -5.22
N GLY A 37 17.74 0.46 -6.35
CA GLY A 37 17.98 -0.34 -7.55
C GLY A 37 19.01 -1.46 -7.34
N MET A 38 19.96 -1.28 -6.44
CA MET A 38 20.95 -2.30 -6.05
C MET A 38 20.47 -3.23 -4.93
N GLY A 39 19.24 -3.10 -4.45
CA GLY A 39 18.73 -3.89 -3.31
C GLY A 39 19.43 -3.59 -1.98
N MET A 40 20.18 -2.49 -1.90
CA MET A 40 20.88 -2.02 -0.69
C MET A 40 19.99 -1.13 0.19
N ALA A 41 18.84 -0.70 -0.32
CA ALA A 41 17.86 -0.02 0.51
C ALA A 41 17.25 -1.03 1.50
N ALA A 42 17.17 -0.63 2.76
CA ALA A 42 16.36 -1.37 3.72
C ALA A 42 14.94 -1.51 3.15
N PRO A 43 14.28 -2.66 3.33
CA PRO A 43 12.88 -2.82 2.97
C PRO A 43 12.11 -1.63 3.50
N LYS A 44 11.39 -0.94 2.62
CA LYS A 44 10.56 0.19 3.03
C LYS A 44 9.45 -0.43 3.87
N LEU A 45 9.59 -0.34 5.19
CA LEU A 45 8.61 -0.88 6.12
C LEU A 45 7.26 -0.27 5.74
N PRO A 46 6.18 -1.09 5.73
CA PRO A 46 4.85 -0.57 5.47
C PRO A 46 4.61 0.62 6.39
N THR A 47 4.19 1.74 5.81
CA THR A 47 3.87 2.93 6.59
C THR A 47 2.71 2.56 7.48
N SER A 48 2.87 2.75 8.80
CA SER A 48 1.79 2.48 9.74
C SER A 48 0.53 3.20 9.28
N PRO A 49 -0.62 2.50 9.22
CA PRO A 49 -1.86 3.11 8.79
C PRO A 49 -2.20 4.33 9.67
N PRO A 50 -2.95 5.32 9.14
CA PRO A 50 -3.33 6.51 9.89
C PRO A 50 -4.02 6.14 11.22
N ARG A 51 -3.88 6.99 12.25
CA ARG A 51 -4.61 6.78 13.52
C ARG A 51 -6.11 6.72 13.23
N GLY A 52 -6.77 5.67 13.71
CA GLY A 52 -8.21 5.43 13.48
C GLY A 52 -8.52 4.63 12.20
N SER A 53 -7.51 4.15 11.47
CA SER A 53 -7.70 3.16 10.41
C SER A 53 -8.22 1.84 10.98
N VAL A 54 -9.17 1.21 10.28
CA VAL A 54 -9.62 -0.16 10.56
C VAL A 54 -8.59 -1.20 10.11
N VAL A 55 -7.64 -0.81 9.27
CA VAL A 55 -6.50 -1.63 8.85
C VAL A 55 -5.37 -1.47 9.86
N GLU A 56 -4.88 -2.59 10.38
CA GLU A 56 -3.70 -2.70 11.25
C GLU A 56 -2.66 -3.62 10.59
N LEU A 57 -1.42 -3.58 11.07
CA LEU A 57 -0.32 -4.42 10.60
C LEU A 57 0.10 -5.39 11.70
N ASP A 58 0.33 -6.64 11.37
CA ASP A 58 0.94 -7.61 12.30
C ASP A 58 2.45 -7.36 12.47
N GLU A 59 3.11 -8.19 13.29
CA GLU A 59 4.57 -8.11 13.51
C GLU A 59 5.38 -8.32 12.23
N GLY A 60 4.83 -9.03 11.25
CA GLY A 60 5.42 -9.26 9.93
C GLY A 60 5.10 -8.17 8.90
N GLY A 61 4.26 -7.19 9.25
CA GLY A 61 3.81 -6.13 8.35
C GLY A 61 2.66 -6.56 7.42
N LEU A 62 1.99 -7.68 7.68
CA LEU A 62 0.80 -8.09 6.94
C LEU A 62 -0.42 -7.26 7.39
N PRO A 63 -1.19 -6.67 6.46
CA PRO A 63 -2.38 -5.92 6.82
C PRO A 63 -3.54 -6.84 7.18
N PHE A 64 -4.23 -6.52 8.28
CA PHE A 64 -5.50 -7.12 8.66
C PHE A 64 -6.53 -6.04 9.00
N ILE A 65 -7.81 -6.34 8.84
CA ILE A 65 -8.91 -5.45 9.22
C ILE A 65 -9.36 -5.83 10.62
N ARG A 66 -9.27 -4.91 11.58
CA ARG A 66 -9.82 -5.12 12.92
C ARG A 66 -11.33 -4.92 12.87
N GLY A 67 -12.08 -6.02 13.05
CA GLY A 67 -13.52 -5.97 13.24
C GLY A 67 -13.89 -5.19 14.51
N HIS A 68 -15.02 -4.48 14.47
CA HIS A 68 -15.53 -3.77 15.64
C HIS A 68 -16.00 -4.77 16.71
N ALA A 69 -15.92 -4.39 17.99
CA ALA A 69 -16.20 -5.29 19.11
C ALA A 69 -17.67 -5.74 19.21
N ASP A 70 -18.58 -5.02 18.55
CA ASP A 70 -20.02 -5.28 18.45
C ASP A 70 -20.43 -5.76 17.05
N ALA A 71 -19.47 -6.18 16.23
CA ALA A 71 -19.76 -6.63 14.87
C ALA A 71 -20.77 -7.81 14.91
N PRO A 72 -21.87 -7.76 14.14
CA PRO A 72 -22.89 -8.82 14.14
C PRO A 72 -22.31 -10.22 13.92
N ALA A 73 -21.26 -10.32 13.09
CA ALA A 73 -20.53 -11.55 12.80
C ALA A 73 -19.99 -12.28 14.05
N LEU A 74 -19.74 -11.57 15.17
CA LEU A 74 -19.29 -12.18 16.43
C LEU A 74 -20.38 -13.00 17.13
N HIS A 75 -21.65 -12.81 16.75
CA HIS A 75 -22.81 -13.46 17.36
C HIS A 75 -23.55 -14.38 16.38
N MET A 76 -23.07 -14.50 15.14
CA MET A 76 -23.65 -15.37 14.12
C MET A 76 -23.11 -16.80 14.25
N SER A 77 -23.95 -17.78 13.98
CA SER A 77 -23.54 -19.17 13.80
C SER A 77 -22.69 -19.32 12.54
N LEU A 78 -21.94 -20.43 12.44
CA LEU A 78 -21.14 -20.73 11.25
C LEU A 78 -21.98 -20.74 9.97
N ALA A 79 -23.19 -21.30 10.02
CA ALA A 79 -24.08 -21.36 8.87
C ALA A 79 -24.52 -19.96 8.42
N GLU A 80 -24.83 -19.08 9.36
CA GLU A 80 -25.18 -17.68 9.08
C GLU A 80 -24.00 -16.89 8.52
N LEU A 81 -22.78 -17.13 9.02
CA LEU A 81 -21.56 -16.51 8.48
C LEU A 81 -21.29 -16.94 7.04
N ILE A 82 -21.43 -18.23 6.72
CA ILE A 82 -21.29 -18.75 5.36
C ILE A 82 -22.35 -18.13 4.44
N ALA A 83 -23.60 -18.04 4.89
CA ALA A 83 -24.68 -17.44 4.10
C ALA A 83 -24.42 -15.96 3.83
N LEU A 84 -23.91 -15.21 4.82
CA LEU A 84 -23.53 -13.82 4.68
C LEU A 84 -22.40 -13.65 3.65
N GLU A 85 -21.36 -14.47 3.72
CA GLU A 85 -20.25 -14.47 2.76
C GLU A 85 -20.77 -14.69 1.33
N GLN A 86 -21.55 -15.75 1.12
CA GLN A 86 -22.08 -16.11 -0.20
C GLN A 86 -22.97 -15.02 -0.78
N THR A 87 -23.81 -14.40 0.07
CA THR A 87 -24.67 -13.29 -0.33
C THR A 87 -23.84 -12.09 -0.78
N ALA A 88 -22.85 -11.68 0.03
CA ALA A 88 -21.99 -10.54 -0.29
C ALA A 88 -21.16 -10.77 -1.58
N GLN A 89 -20.68 -11.99 -1.80
CA GLN A 89 -19.95 -12.36 -3.03
C GLN A 89 -20.88 -12.30 -4.25
N ALA A 90 -22.08 -12.87 -4.15
CA ALA A 90 -23.06 -12.86 -5.25
C ALA A 90 -23.50 -11.44 -5.63
N GLU A 91 -23.70 -10.56 -4.64
CA GLU A 91 -24.02 -9.15 -4.88
C GLU A 91 -22.89 -8.41 -5.60
N GLU A 92 -21.64 -8.61 -5.18
CA GLU A 92 -20.48 -8.00 -5.85
C GLU A 92 -20.32 -8.52 -7.29
N ASP A 93 -20.50 -9.82 -7.52
CA ASP A 93 -20.45 -10.42 -8.85
C ASP A 93 -21.56 -9.88 -9.76
N ALA A 94 -22.79 -9.78 -9.25
CA ALA A 94 -23.92 -9.20 -9.96
C ALA A 94 -23.65 -7.73 -10.33
N ARG A 95 -23.12 -6.94 -9.39
CA ARG A 95 -22.72 -5.54 -9.63
C ARG A 95 -21.66 -5.43 -10.73
N ARG A 96 -20.64 -6.29 -10.72
CA ARG A 96 -19.58 -6.31 -11.75
C ARG A 96 -20.09 -6.73 -13.11
N ALA A 97 -21.08 -7.62 -13.14
CA ALA A 97 -21.76 -8.02 -14.36
C ALA A 97 -22.80 -6.99 -14.85
N GLY A 98 -23.01 -5.90 -14.10
CA GLY A 98 -23.95 -4.83 -14.46
C GLY A 98 -25.42 -5.18 -14.17
N PHE A 99 -25.68 -6.20 -13.36
CA PHE A 99 -27.03 -6.49 -12.86
C PHE A 99 -27.40 -5.52 -11.72
N PRO A 100 -28.68 -5.15 -11.61
CA PRO A 100 -29.16 -4.42 -10.44
C PRO A 100 -29.05 -5.32 -9.21
N VAL A 101 -28.45 -4.78 -8.15
CA VAL A 101 -28.35 -5.37 -6.81
C VAL A 101 -29.04 -4.49 -5.80
#